data_AF-Q5SMZ2-F1
#
_entry.id   AF-Q5SMZ2-F1
#
_cell.length_a   1.000
_cell.length_b   1.000
_cell.length_c   1.000
_cell.angle_alpha   90.00
_cell.angle_beta   90.00
_cell.angle_gamma   90.00
#
_symmetry.space_group_name_H-M   'P 1'
#
loop_
_entity.id
_entity.type
_entity.pdbx_description
1 polymer ?
#
loop_
_entity_poly.entity_id
_entity_poly.type
_entity_poly.pdbx_seq_one_letter_code
_entity_poly.pdbx_strand_id
1 'polypeptide(L)'
;MQRLGDFRLPPFFNYPPYFTLQPVRETREKQVQLWKDLILDYCRSQKLYIISLEEDFPLFSNPKIERSLSHEAKEVFLAALVYEGRAEWMDKGKG
;
A
#
# COMPACT_ATOMS: atom_id res chain seq x y z
N MET A 1 5.17 16.19 -10.33
CA MET A 1 4.48 15.16 -9.52
C MET A 1 4.55 13.85 -10.28
N GLN A 2 4.94 12.75 -9.63
CA GLN A 2 4.94 11.42 -10.25
C GLN A 2 3.50 10.98 -10.53
N ARG A 3 3.30 10.15 -11.55
CA ARG A 3 1.98 9.61 -11.91
C ARG A 3 2.07 8.12 -12.23
N LEU A 4 0.97 7.42 -12.01
CA LEU A 4 0.71 6.07 -12.53
C LEU A 4 -0.51 6.18 -13.44
N GLY A 5 -0.29 6.18 -14.76
CA GLY A 5 -1.31 6.62 -15.72
C GLY A 5 -1.74 8.06 -15.43
N ASP A 6 -3.05 8.28 -15.29
CA ASP A 6 -3.63 9.58 -14.93
C ASP A 6 -3.67 9.85 -13.41
N PHE A 7 -3.41 8.83 -12.59
CA PHE A 7 -3.42 8.99 -11.14
C PHE A 7 -2.18 9.75 -10.65
N ARG A 8 -2.40 10.81 -9.88
CA ARG A 8 -1.33 11.64 -9.32
C ARG A 8 -0.86 11.05 -8.01
N LEU A 9 0.42 10.68 -7.95
CA LEU A 9 1.02 10.17 -6.73
C LEU A 9 1.34 11.31 -5.76
N PRO A 10 1.12 11.09 -4.45
CA PRO A 10 1.44 12.08 -3.44
C PRO A 10 2.96 12.26 -3.29
N PRO A 11 3.43 13.42 -2.79
CA PRO A 11 4.86 13.69 -2.65
C PRO A 11 5.61 12.65 -1.80
N PHE A 12 4.99 12.15 -0.72
CA PHE A 12 5.58 11.14 0.17
C PHE A 12 5.86 9.81 -0.54
N PHE A 13 5.25 9.53 -1.68
CA PHE A 13 5.57 8.35 -2.48
C PHE A 13 7.01 8.38 -3.05
N ASN A 14 7.67 9.55 -3.04
CA ASN A 14 9.10 9.67 -3.41
C ASN A 14 10.03 9.71 -2.18
N TYR A 15 9.52 9.44 -0.97
CA TYR A 15 10.31 9.41 0.26
C TYR A 15 10.74 7.97 0.57
N PRO A 16 12.03 7.59 0.48
CA PRO A 16 12.45 6.19 0.61
C PRO A 16 11.99 5.48 1.89
N PRO A 17 11.99 6.12 3.08
CA PRO A 17 11.48 5.48 4.30
C PRO A 17 9.99 5.10 4.25
N TYR A 18 9.19 5.72 3.37
CA TYR A 18 7.79 5.35 3.20
C TYR A 18 7.59 3.90 2.75
N PHE A 19 8.58 3.32 2.06
CA PHE A 19 8.60 1.93 1.60
C PHE A 19 9.24 0.95 2.60
N THR A 20 9.54 1.40 3.82
CA THR A 20 10.12 0.55 4.87
C THR A 20 9.26 0.66 6.12
N LEU A 21 8.86 -0.47 6.69
CA LEU A 21 8.01 -0.48 7.88
C LEU A 21 8.71 0.26 9.03
N GLN A 22 8.08 1.32 9.52
CA GLN A 22 8.73 2.19 10.49
C GLN A 22 8.84 1.51 11.86
N PRO A 23 9.99 1.57 12.54
CA PRO A 23 10.19 0.90 13.83
C PRO A 23 9.45 1.63 14.96
N VAL A 24 9.33 2.95 14.87
CA VAL A 24 8.64 3.78 15.86
C VAL A 24 7.14 3.65 15.67
N ARG A 25 6.42 3.32 16.75
CA ARG A 25 4.97 3.08 16.74
C ARG A 25 4.17 4.24 16.15
N GLU A 26 4.36 5.45 16.65
CA GLU A 26 3.60 6.63 16.19
C GLU A 26 3.82 6.89 14.69
N THR A 27 5.07 6.76 14.24
CA THR A 27 5.42 6.90 12.82
C THR A 27 4.81 5.78 11.98
N ARG A 28 4.79 4.55 12.50
CA ARG A 28 4.14 3.40 11.85
C ARG A 28 2.64 3.60 11.71
N GLU A 29 1.96 4.10 12.74
CA GLU A 29 0.52 4.40 12.69
C GLU A 29 0.20 5.43 11.59
N LYS A 30 0.99 6.50 11.51
CA LYS A 30 0.89 7.49 10.42
C LYS A 30 1.18 6.88 9.05
N GLN A 31 2.22 6.06 8.93
CA GLN A 31 2.58 5.37 7.69
C GLN A 31 1.45 4.45 7.22
N VAL A 32 0.87 3.65 8.12
CA VAL A 32 -0.26 2.76 7.82
C VAL A 32 -1.45 3.57 7.31
N GLN A 33 -1.77 4.69 7.95
CA GLN A 33 -2.86 5.57 7.49
C GLN A 33 -2.64 6.06 6.06
N LEU A 34 -1.43 6.57 5.76
CA LEU A 34 -1.08 7.05 4.42
C LEU A 34 -1.16 5.94 3.36
N TRP A 35 -0.72 4.72 3.69
CA TRP A 35 -0.82 3.58 2.76
C TRP A 35 -2.26 3.18 2.51
N LYS A 36 -3.10 3.08 3.55
CA LYS A 36 -4.53 2.77 3.38
C LYS A 36 -5.22 3.76 2.45
N ASP A 37 -5.03 5.06 2.69
CA ASP A 37 -5.68 6.11 1.89
C ASP A 37 -5.20 6.06 0.44
N LEU A 38 -3.88 5.92 0.22
CA LEU A 38 -3.31 5.82 -1.12
C LEU A 38 -3.81 4.59 -1.89
N ILE A 39 -3.85 3.42 -1.23
CA ILE A 39 -4.33 2.18 -1.86
C ILE A 39 -5.79 2.34 -2.29
N LEU A 40 -6.65 2.80 -1.39
CA LEU A 40 -8.09 2.95 -1.67
C LEU A 40 -8.35 3.96 -2.79
N ASP A 41 -7.67 5.11 -2.76
CA ASP A 41 -7.85 6.13 -3.79
C ASP A 41 -7.35 5.66 -5.16
N TYR A 42 -6.21 4.95 -5.19
CA TYR A 42 -5.71 4.36 -6.42
C TYR A 42 -6.67 3.30 -6.96
N CYS A 43 -7.09 2.34 -6.13
CA CYS A 43 -8.06 1.31 -6.50
C CYS A 43 -9.36 1.91 -7.04
N ARG A 44 -9.91 2.93 -6.37
CA ARG A 44 -11.11 3.65 -6.84
C ARG A 44 -10.88 4.30 -8.20
N SER A 45 -9.74 4.96 -8.40
CA SER A 45 -9.41 5.64 -9.66
C SER A 45 -9.23 4.68 -10.83
N GLN A 46 -8.67 3.50 -10.58
CA GLN A 46 -8.34 2.49 -11.59
C GLN A 46 -9.43 1.40 -11.72
N LYS A 47 -10.50 1.48 -10.92
CA LYS A 47 -11.55 0.44 -10.81
C LYS A 47 -10.96 -0.96 -10.50
N LEU A 48 -9.95 -1.00 -9.63
CA LEU A 48 -9.33 -2.23 -9.15
C LEU A 48 -10.01 -2.64 -7.84
N TYR A 49 -10.41 -3.91 -7.75
CA TYR A 49 -11.13 -4.44 -6.58
C TYR A 49 -10.40 -5.60 -5.90
N ILE A 50 -9.33 -6.10 -6.51
CA ILE A 50 -8.54 -7.23 -6.02
C ILE A 50 -7.08 -6.79 -6.00
N ILE A 51 -6.41 -7.07 -4.88
CA ILE A 51 -4.98 -6.84 -4.69
C ILE A 51 -4.36 -8.16 -4.26
N SER A 52 -3.33 -8.59 -4.97
CA SER A 52 -2.55 -9.78 -4.60
C SER A 52 -1.34 -9.37 -3.75
N LEU A 53 -0.96 -10.21 -2.79
CA LEU A 53 0.30 -10.08 -2.05
C LEU A 53 1.51 -10.50 -2.90
N GLU A 54 1.30 -11.49 -3.76
CA GLU A 54 2.34 -12.16 -4.55
C GLU A 54 2.56 -11.49 -5.90
N GLU A 55 1.48 -11.02 -6.55
CA GLU A 55 1.58 -10.38 -7.85
C GLU A 55 2.01 -8.91 -7.74
N ASP A 56 2.48 -8.37 -8.86
CA ASP A 56 2.88 -6.97 -8.95
C ASP A 56 1.66 -6.05 -8.82
N PHE A 57 1.72 -5.15 -7.84
CA PHE A 57 0.77 -4.07 -7.66
C PHE A 57 1.50 -2.73 -7.82
N PRO A 58 1.07 -1.82 -8.71
CA PRO A 58 1.83 -0.62 -9.07
C PRO A 58 2.22 0.30 -7.91
N LEU A 59 1.47 0.29 -6.80
CA LEU A 59 1.82 1.09 -5.62
C LEU A 59 2.89 0.47 -4.73
N PHE A 60 3.17 -0.83 -4.84
CA PHE A 60 4.12 -1.52 -3.96
C PHE A 60 5.58 -1.39 -4.42
N SER A 61 5.81 -0.76 -5.57
CA SER A 61 7.14 -0.45 -6.08
C SER A 61 7.20 0.98 -6.60
N ASN A 62 8.33 1.65 -6.33
CA ASN A 62 8.68 2.91 -6.95
C ASN A 62 10.10 2.81 -7.55
N PRO A 63 10.20 2.46 -8.85
CA PRO A 63 11.48 2.33 -9.54
C PRO A 63 12.30 3.62 -9.52
N LYS A 64 11.67 4.79 -9.45
CA LYS A 64 12.36 6.09 -9.47
C LYS A 64 13.27 6.31 -8.26
N ILE A 65 12.93 5.73 -7.12
CA ILE A 65 13.74 5.81 -5.90
C ILE A 65 14.33 4.45 -5.51
N GLU A 66 14.20 3.45 -6.39
CA GLU A 66 14.69 2.09 -6.20
C GLU A 66 14.18 1.45 -4.90
N ARG A 67 12.88 1.57 -4.64
CA ARG A 67 12.25 0.99 -3.45
C ARG A 67 11.02 0.17 -3.79
N SER A 68 10.86 -0.94 -3.07
CA SER A 68 9.67 -1.78 -3.08
C SER A 68 9.31 -2.17 -1.65
N LEU A 69 8.03 -2.40 -1.39
CA LEU A 69 7.59 -2.97 -0.12
C LEU A 69 8.03 -4.42 0.02
N SER A 70 8.46 -4.81 1.21
CA SER A 70 8.59 -6.22 1.58
C SER A 70 7.21 -6.90 1.65
N HIS A 71 7.19 -8.22 1.56
CA HIS A 71 5.97 -9.01 1.74
C HIS A 71 5.28 -8.71 3.08
N GLU A 72 6.06 -8.69 4.17
CA GLU A 72 5.61 -8.30 5.51
C GLU A 72 4.92 -6.92 5.53
N ALA A 73 5.52 -5.91 4.88
CA ALA A 73 4.93 -4.57 4.85
C ALA A 73 3.62 -4.55 4.05
N LYS A 74 3.54 -5.27 2.92
CA LYS A 74 2.29 -5.42 2.16
C LYS A 74 1.20 -6.04 3.04
N GLU A 75 1.51 -7.14 3.73
CA GLU A 75 0.58 -7.84 4.62
C GLU A 75 0.08 -6.92 5.74
N VAL A 76 0.97 -6.17 6.40
CA VAL A 76 0.60 -5.21 7.46
C VAL A 76 -0.37 -4.15 6.95
N PHE A 77 -0.10 -3.54 5.79
CA PHE A 77 -0.95 -2.47 5.28
C PHE A 77 -2.31 -2.98 4.78
N LEU A 78 -2.35 -4.15 4.14
CA LEU A 78 -3.59 -4.76 3.68
C LEU A 78 -4.43 -5.30 4.84
N ALA A 79 -3.80 -5.93 5.84
CA ALA A 79 -4.48 -6.37 7.06
C ALA A 79 -5.12 -5.20 7.82
N ALA A 80 -4.50 -4.01 7.79
CA ALA A 80 -5.09 -2.81 8.38
C ALA A 80 -6.36 -2.35 7.65
N LEU A 81 -6.44 -2.51 6.31
CA LEU A 81 -7.67 -2.26 5.56
C LEU A 81 -8.77 -3.25 5.94
N VAL A 82 -8.41 -4.53 6.12
CA VAL A 82 -9.36 -5.59 6.53
C VAL A 82 -9.87 -5.33 7.94
N TYR A 83 -8.99 -4.98 8.88
CA TYR A 83 -9.35 -4.65 10.26
C TYR A 83 -10.37 -3.49 10.34
N GLU A 84 -10.28 -2.52 9.42
CA GLU A 84 -11.22 -1.39 9.32
C GLU A 84 -12.47 -1.69 8.48
N GLY A 85 -12.67 -2.94 8.05
CA GLY A 85 -13.80 -3.35 7.22
C GLY A 85 -13.80 -2.74 5.82
N ARG A 86 -12.63 -2.30 5.32
CA ARG A 86 -12.47 -1.69 3.99
C ARG A 86 -11.98 -2.67 2.93
N ALA A 87 -11.57 -3.87 3.33
CA ALA A 87 -11.16 -4.96 2.46
C ALA A 87 -11.52 -6.30 3.11
N GLU A 88 -11.46 -7.37 2.31
CA GLU A 88 -11.72 -8.75 2.72
C GLU A 88 -10.64 -9.65 2.12
N TRP A 89 -10.16 -10.61 2.89
CA TRP A 89 -9.31 -11.68 2.35
C TRP A 89 -10.17 -12.65 1.55
N MET A 90 -9.86 -12.81 0.26
CA MET A 90 -10.61 -13.70 -0.62
C MET A 90 -10.26 -15.19 -0.42
N ASP A 91 -9.11 -15.49 0.19
CA ASP A 91 -8.69 -16.87 0.40
C ASP A 91 -9.11 -17.38 1.79
N LYS A 92 -9.89 -18.47 1.82
CA LYS A 92 -10.43 -19.10 3.03
C LYS A 92 -9.45 -20.10 3.65
N GLY A 93 -8.17 -19.75 3.69
CA GLY A 93 -7.08 -20.72 3.80
C GLY A 93 -6.08 -20.52 4.94
N LYS A 94 -6.45 -19.92 6.07
CA LYS A 94 -5.72 -20.05 7.35
C LYS A 94 -6.69 -20.06 8.53
N GLY A 95 -7.40 -21.17 8.67
CA GLY A 95 -7.99 -21.62 9.93
C GLY A 95 -7.07 -22.63 10.61
#